data_AF-A0A975T8Z6-F1
#
_entry.id   AF-A0A975T8Z6-F1
#
_cell.length_a   1.000
_cell.length_b   1.000
_cell.length_c   1.000
_cell.angle_alpha   90.00
_cell.angle_beta   90.00
_cell.angle_gamma   90.00
#
_symmetry.space_group_name_H-M   'P 1'
#
loop_
_entity.id
_entity.type
_entity.pdbx_description
1 polymer ?
#
loop_
_entity_poly.entity_id
_entity_poly.type
_entity_poly.pdbx_seq_one_letter_code
_entity_poly.pdbx_strand_id
1 'polypeptide(L)'
;MQLQYEYLQYNKRTESLSKQEEVLISQIEQLKNLIDAKSFAISSLCGALLQISKQGISIVHRGLGSCPNGRSIGNDVLKNIIWQGRNQSMHYEENNPNQAVKNCFQNLETSFGSEFSLTLHPSENFAQKIVIKVLGWNEYQVYEQDMISLLG
;
A
#
# COMPACT_ATOMS: atom_id res chain seq x y z
N MET A 1 -39.46 29.23 -40.13
CA MET A 1 -39.41 27.74 -40.11
C MET A 1 -37.99 27.21 -39.86
N GLN A 2 -36.96 27.72 -40.56
CA GLN A 2 -35.56 27.29 -40.41
C GLN A 2 -34.95 27.52 -39.01
N LEU A 3 -35.15 28.70 -38.42
CA LEU A 3 -34.68 29.04 -37.06
C LEU A 3 -35.24 28.11 -35.96
N GLN A 4 -36.51 27.68 -36.10
CA GLN A 4 -37.16 26.79 -35.15
C GLN A 4 -36.62 25.36 -35.24
N TYR A 5 -36.22 24.94 -36.46
CA TYR A 5 -35.55 23.67 -36.67
C TYR A 5 -34.14 23.67 -36.06
N GLU A 6 -33.36 24.74 -36.27
CA GLU A 6 -32.02 24.89 -35.70
C GLU A 6 -32.05 24.88 -34.16
N TYR A 7 -33.02 25.58 -33.55
CA TYR A 7 -33.22 25.58 -32.10
C TYR A 7 -33.55 24.17 -31.56
N LEU A 8 -34.38 23.41 -32.28
CA LEU A 8 -34.70 22.03 -31.91
C LEU A 8 -33.46 21.11 -31.98
N GLN A 9 -32.64 21.25 -33.02
CA GLN A 9 -31.40 20.47 -33.15
C GLN A 9 -30.38 20.83 -32.07
N TYR A 10 -30.26 22.11 -31.73
CA TYR A 10 -29.41 22.57 -30.62
C TYR A 10 -29.85 21.96 -29.30
N ASN A 11 -31.14 22.02 -28.96
CA ASN A 11 -31.65 21.44 -27.71
C ASN A 11 -31.42 19.94 -27.62
N LYS A 12 -31.67 19.19 -28.71
CA LYS A 12 -31.39 17.74 -28.77
C LYS A 12 -29.91 17.43 -28.54
N ARG A 13 -29.01 18.25 -29.12
CA ARG A 13 -27.57 18.09 -28.93
C ARG A 13 -27.15 18.35 -27.50
N THR A 14 -27.65 19.44 -26.89
CA THR A 14 -27.36 19.79 -25.50
C THR A 14 -27.88 18.72 -24.53
N GLU A 15 -29.09 18.20 -24.76
CA GLU A 15 -29.66 17.11 -23.98
C GLU A 15 -28.84 15.82 -24.12
N SER A 16 -28.39 15.48 -25.33
CA SER A 16 -27.53 14.33 -25.57
C SER A 16 -26.17 14.47 -24.88
N LEU A 17 -25.58 15.67 -24.88
CA LEU A 17 -24.30 15.93 -24.21
C LEU A 17 -24.44 15.82 -22.69
N SER A 18 -25.51 16.38 -22.12
CA SER A 18 -25.81 16.28 -20.69
C SER A 18 -25.97 14.82 -20.25
N LYS A 19 -26.68 13.99 -21.03
CA LYS A 19 -26.79 12.55 -20.74
C LYS A 19 -25.44 11.83 -20.83
N GLN A 20 -24.60 12.19 -21.80
CA GLN A 20 -23.25 11.61 -21.93
C GLN A 20 -22.37 12.01 -20.74
N GLU A 21 -22.45 13.26 -20.29
CA GLU A 21 -21.73 13.76 -19.11
C GLU A 21 -22.12 12.98 -17.85
N GLU A 22 -23.43 12.79 -17.61
CA GLU A 22 -23.94 12.00 -16.48
C GLU A 22 -23.41 10.56 -16.50
N VAL A 23 -23.40 9.91 -17.67
CA VAL A 23 -22.86 8.55 -17.83
C VAL A 23 -21.37 8.51 -17.52
N LEU A 24 -20.59 9.48 -18.01
CA LEU A 24 -19.14 9.53 -17.77
C LEU A 24 -18.82 9.78 -16.30
N ILE A 25 -19.56 10.68 -15.62
CA ILE A 25 -19.40 10.92 -14.18
C ILE A 25 -19.65 9.62 -13.41
N SER A 26 -20.73 8.91 -13.74
CA SER A 26 -21.04 7.62 -13.10
C SER A 26 -19.94 6.58 -13.32
N GLN A 27 -19.39 6.49 -14.54
CA GLN A 27 -18.27 5.58 -14.83
C GLN A 27 -17.00 5.94 -14.07
N ILE A 28 -16.69 7.24 -13.93
CA ILE A 28 -15.55 7.72 -13.14
C ILE A 28 -15.70 7.31 -11.67
N GLU A 29 -16.89 7.47 -11.09
CA GLU A 29 -17.17 7.06 -9.72
C GLU A 29 -17.03 5.55 -9.53
N GLN A 30 -17.56 4.75 -10.46
CA GLN A 30 -17.41 3.30 -10.43
C GLN A 30 -15.94 2.88 -10.49
N LEU A 31 -15.14 3.51 -11.37
CA LEU A 31 -13.72 3.21 -11.49
C LEU A 31 -12.94 3.61 -10.24
N LYS A 32 -13.25 4.75 -9.61
CA LYS A 32 -12.65 5.16 -8.33
C LYS A 32 -12.90 4.12 -7.24
N ASN A 33 -14.16 3.71 -7.08
CA ASN A 33 -14.53 2.68 -6.10
C ASN A 33 -13.79 1.35 -6.35
N LEU A 34 -13.62 0.95 -7.62
CA LEU A 34 -12.88 -0.25 -7.98
C LEU A 34 -11.39 -0.13 -7.68
N ILE A 35 -10.78 1.04 -7.91
CA ILE A 35 -9.38 1.31 -7.58
C ILE A 35 -9.19 1.23 -6.07
N ASP A 36 -10.06 1.88 -5.29
CA ASP A 36 -9.96 1.90 -3.83
C ASP A 36 -10.13 0.51 -3.24
N ALA A 37 -11.13 -0.25 -3.70
CA ALA A 37 -11.36 -1.63 -3.25
C ALA A 37 -10.16 -2.55 -3.55
N LYS A 38 -9.55 -2.42 -4.75
CA LYS A 38 -8.37 -3.19 -5.12
C LYS A 38 -7.14 -2.78 -4.31
N SER A 39 -6.93 -1.48 -4.12
CA SER A 39 -5.83 -0.95 -3.32
C SER A 39 -5.90 -1.47 -1.88
N PHE A 40 -7.10 -1.45 -1.29
CA PHE A 40 -7.35 -2.00 0.04
C PHE A 40 -7.10 -3.51 0.10
N ALA A 41 -7.58 -4.27 -0.88
CA ALA A 41 -7.38 -5.72 -0.94
C ALA A 41 -5.88 -6.07 -1.04
N ILE A 42 -5.13 -5.38 -1.91
CA ILE A 42 -3.68 -5.59 -2.05
C ILE A 42 -2.96 -5.24 -0.75
N SER A 43 -3.30 -4.12 -0.12
CA SER A 43 -2.71 -3.73 1.16
C SER A 43 -2.97 -4.75 2.26
N SER A 44 -4.18 -5.32 2.31
CA SER A 44 -4.55 -6.37 3.26
C SER A 44 -3.77 -7.68 3.02
N LEU A 45 -3.60 -8.08 1.75
CA LEU A 45 -2.77 -9.23 1.40
C LEU A 45 -1.29 -9.02 1.78
N CYS A 46 -0.76 -7.82 1.53
CA CYS A 46 0.60 -7.46 1.92
C CYS A 46 0.76 -7.47 3.46
N GLY A 47 -0.23 -6.97 4.20
CA GLY A 47 -0.26 -7.06 5.67
C GLY A 47 -0.26 -8.50 6.17
N ALA A 48 -1.02 -9.39 5.51
CA ALA A 48 -1.04 -10.81 5.81
C ALA A 48 0.33 -11.49 5.55
N LEU A 49 1.01 -11.15 4.44
CA LEU A 49 2.36 -11.64 4.14
C LEU A 49 3.37 -11.23 5.22
N LEU A 50 3.34 -9.96 5.64
CA LEU A 50 4.19 -9.46 6.71
C LEU A 50 3.89 -10.16 8.05
N GLN A 51 2.61 -10.41 8.34
CA GLN A 51 2.19 -11.18 9.51
C GLN A 51 2.74 -12.61 9.48
N ILE A 52 2.57 -13.35 8.37
CA ILE A 52 3.08 -14.72 8.23
C ILE A 52 4.60 -14.74 8.45
N SER A 53 5.32 -13.81 7.82
CA SER A 53 6.78 -13.67 7.94
C SER A 53 7.22 -13.45 9.39
N LYS A 54 6.57 -12.50 10.07
CA LYS A 54 6.82 -12.23 11.50
C LYS A 54 6.54 -13.46 12.37
N GLN A 55 5.50 -14.23 12.05
CA GLN A 55 5.21 -15.46 12.80
C GLN A 55 6.28 -16.53 12.58
N GLY A 56 6.77 -16.69 11.35
CA GLY A 56 7.93 -17.54 11.07
C GLY A 56 9.13 -17.17 11.94
N ILE A 57 9.47 -15.87 12.00
CA ILE A 57 10.54 -15.36 12.87
C ILE A 57 10.27 -15.70 14.34
N SER A 58 9.02 -15.53 14.79
CA SER A 58 8.65 -15.80 16.18
C SER A 58 8.74 -17.28 16.55
N ILE A 59 8.39 -18.18 15.63
CA ILE A 59 8.42 -19.63 15.84
C ILE A 59 9.87 -20.13 15.92
N VAL A 60 10.72 -19.73 14.99
CA VAL A 60 12.11 -20.21 14.91
C VAL A 60 13.00 -19.53 15.96
N HIS A 61 12.87 -18.21 16.12
CA HIS A 61 13.82 -17.40 16.90
C HIS A 61 13.27 -16.90 18.24
N ARG A 62 11.98 -17.17 18.54
CA ARG A 62 11.29 -16.68 19.76
C ARG A 62 11.22 -15.15 19.86
N GLY A 63 11.45 -14.44 18.76
CA GLY A 63 11.35 -12.98 18.71
C GLY A 63 12.36 -12.32 17.77
N LEU A 64 12.20 -10.99 17.58
CA LEU A 64 13.04 -10.18 16.71
C LEU A 64 14.52 -10.16 17.15
N GLY A 65 14.76 -10.15 18.47
CA GLY A 65 16.10 -10.01 19.04
C GLY A 65 17.05 -11.14 18.67
N SER A 66 16.54 -12.38 18.61
CA SER A 66 17.33 -13.57 18.30
C SER A 66 17.37 -13.91 16.81
N CYS A 67 16.56 -13.22 15.98
CA CYS A 67 16.53 -13.44 14.54
C CYS A 67 17.78 -12.86 13.86
N PRO A 68 18.42 -13.55 12.91
CA PRO A 68 19.48 -12.96 12.10
C PRO A 68 18.95 -11.78 11.29
N ASN A 69 19.81 -10.83 10.94
CA ASN A 69 19.40 -9.57 10.30
C ASN A 69 18.78 -9.76 8.90
N GLY A 70 19.17 -10.81 8.18
CA GLY A 70 18.92 -10.93 6.75
C GLY A 70 19.71 -9.88 5.95
N ARG A 71 19.31 -9.63 4.71
CA ARG A 71 19.96 -8.61 3.87
C ARG A 71 19.72 -7.18 4.38
N SER A 72 20.65 -6.29 4.07
CA SER A 72 20.48 -4.84 4.25
C SER A 72 19.55 -4.26 3.19
N ILE A 73 18.70 -3.32 3.57
CA ILE A 73 17.75 -2.65 2.68
C ILE A 73 17.73 -1.16 3.05
N GLY A 74 18.38 -0.33 2.22
CA GLY A 74 18.63 1.06 2.58
C GLY A 74 19.42 1.15 3.88
N ASN A 75 18.92 1.96 4.82
CA ASN A 75 19.49 2.16 6.15
C ASN A 75 18.96 1.21 7.24
N ASP A 76 18.27 0.13 6.86
CA ASP A 76 17.72 -0.85 7.81
C ASP A 76 18.00 -2.30 7.37
N VAL A 77 17.52 -3.27 8.14
CA VAL A 77 17.72 -4.71 7.89
C VAL A 77 16.39 -5.43 7.71
N LEU A 78 16.40 -6.49 6.89
CA LEU A 78 15.22 -7.26 6.51
C LEU A 78 14.32 -7.63 7.70
N LYS A 79 14.89 -8.21 8.77
CA LYS A 79 14.09 -8.64 9.94
C LYS A 79 13.31 -7.49 10.58
N ASN A 80 13.90 -6.29 10.62
CA ASN A 80 13.32 -5.13 11.28
C ASN A 80 12.23 -4.52 10.39
N ILE A 81 12.47 -4.44 9.07
CA ILE A 81 11.47 -3.98 8.11
C ILE A 81 10.23 -4.88 8.13
N ILE A 82 10.41 -6.21 8.12
CA ILE A 82 9.27 -7.15 8.23
C ILE A 82 8.49 -6.89 9.53
N TRP A 83 9.21 -6.80 10.65
CA TRP A 83 8.58 -6.71 11.96
C TRP A 83 7.86 -5.39 12.19
N GLN A 84 8.52 -4.27 11.89
CA GLN A 84 7.94 -2.95 12.09
C GLN A 84 6.96 -2.58 10.99
N GLY A 85 7.16 -3.03 9.77
CA GLY A 85 6.17 -2.93 8.69
C GLY A 85 4.88 -3.64 9.04
N ARG A 86 4.97 -4.84 9.60
CA ARG A 86 3.82 -5.57 10.15
C ARG A 86 3.14 -4.77 11.26
N ASN A 87 3.89 -4.26 12.23
CA ASN A 87 3.32 -3.52 13.35
C ASN A 87 2.61 -2.25 12.89
N GLN A 88 3.21 -1.52 11.94
CA GLN A 88 2.58 -0.36 11.33
C GLN A 88 1.27 -0.75 10.62
N SER A 89 1.30 -1.77 9.77
CA SER A 89 0.12 -2.23 9.04
C SER A 89 -1.04 -2.70 9.94
N MET A 90 -0.73 -3.22 11.14
CA MET A 90 -1.74 -3.67 12.08
C MET A 90 -2.34 -2.54 12.94
N HIS A 91 -1.58 -1.46 13.17
CA HIS A 91 -1.92 -0.38 14.11
C HIS A 91 -1.97 1.00 13.44
N TYR A 92 -2.09 1.08 12.11
CA TYR A 92 -1.99 2.34 11.37
C TYR A 92 -3.09 3.34 11.73
N GLU A 93 -4.28 2.85 12.11
CA GLU A 93 -5.43 3.71 12.46
C GLU A 93 -5.25 4.41 13.82
N GLU A 94 -4.37 3.91 14.69
CA GLU A 94 -4.13 4.45 16.03
C GLU A 94 -3.37 5.78 16.00
N ASN A 95 -2.71 6.11 14.87
CA ASN A 95 -1.91 7.33 14.70
C ASN A 95 -0.84 7.56 15.78
N ASN A 96 -0.45 6.51 16.50
CA ASN A 96 0.54 6.55 17.58
C ASN A 96 1.55 5.40 17.48
N PRO A 97 2.33 5.32 16.39
CA PRO A 97 3.32 4.27 16.24
C PRO A 97 4.37 4.32 17.35
N ASN A 98 4.77 3.16 17.83
CA ASN A 98 5.84 3.06 18.82
C ASN A 98 7.19 3.52 18.26
N GLN A 99 8.18 3.70 19.14
CA GLN A 99 9.49 4.25 18.72
C GLN A 99 10.23 3.35 17.72
N ALA A 100 10.09 2.02 17.82
CA ALA A 100 10.75 1.11 16.89
C ALA A 100 10.17 1.24 15.47
N VAL A 101 8.85 1.40 15.35
CA VAL A 101 8.19 1.70 14.07
C VAL A 101 8.64 3.06 13.55
N LYS A 102 8.66 4.11 14.38
CA LYS A 102 9.13 5.44 13.99
C LYS A 102 10.56 5.41 13.45
N ASN A 103 11.47 4.74 14.15
CA ASN A 103 12.87 4.64 13.71
C ASN A 103 13.00 3.89 12.38
N CYS A 104 12.29 2.76 12.23
CA CYS A 104 12.29 2.00 10.98
C CYS A 104 11.78 2.85 9.80
N PHE A 105 10.68 3.58 9.98
CA PHE A 105 10.12 4.40 8.91
C PHE A 105 10.93 5.66 8.63
N GLN A 106 11.64 6.21 9.62
CA GLN A 106 12.63 7.27 9.37
C GLN A 106 13.80 6.78 8.51
N ASN A 107 14.27 5.55 8.75
CA ASN A 107 15.29 4.93 7.90
C ASN A 107 14.77 4.70 6.47
N LEU A 108 13.53 4.23 6.32
CA LEU A 108 12.89 4.05 5.02
C LEU A 108 12.67 5.38 4.31
N GLU A 109 12.20 6.41 4.99
CA GLU A 109 12.03 7.76 4.44
C GLU A 109 13.36 8.33 3.95
N THR A 110 14.43 8.15 4.72
CA THR A 110 15.78 8.56 4.31
C THR A 110 16.28 7.79 3.08
N SER A 111 15.92 6.51 2.95
CA SER A 111 16.45 5.63 1.90
C SER A 111 15.62 5.68 0.61
N PHE A 112 14.32 5.88 0.70
CA PHE A 112 13.35 5.72 -0.39
C PHE A 112 12.45 6.95 -0.60
N GLY A 113 12.51 7.95 0.28
CA GLY A 113 11.81 9.23 0.14
C GLY A 113 10.57 9.39 1.01
N SER A 114 9.97 10.58 0.92
CA SER A 114 8.87 11.05 1.77
C SER A 114 7.59 10.21 1.69
N GLU A 115 7.47 9.31 0.72
CA GLU A 115 6.34 8.37 0.63
C GLU A 115 6.27 7.37 1.78
N PHE A 116 7.34 7.27 2.60
CA PHE A 116 7.43 6.50 3.85
C PHE A 116 7.29 7.38 5.11
N SER A 117 6.98 8.66 4.96
CA SER A 117 6.86 9.58 6.08
C SER A 117 5.59 9.33 6.88
N LEU A 118 5.72 8.86 8.12
CA LEU A 118 4.60 8.69 9.05
C LEU A 118 3.96 10.03 9.43
N THR A 119 4.67 11.15 9.27
CA THR A 119 4.14 12.48 9.56
C THR A 119 3.27 13.00 8.42
N LEU A 120 3.67 12.77 7.17
CA LEU A 120 2.89 13.19 6.00
C LEU A 120 1.70 12.26 5.72
N HIS A 121 1.80 10.99 6.14
CA HIS A 121 0.79 9.96 5.89
C HIS A 121 0.43 9.19 7.18
N PRO A 122 -0.11 9.86 8.21
CA PRO A 122 -0.26 9.29 9.55
C PRO A 122 -1.24 8.11 9.63
N SER A 123 -2.31 8.16 8.84
CA SER A 123 -3.37 7.12 8.81
C SER A 123 -3.25 6.18 7.60
N GLU A 124 -2.10 6.11 6.92
CA GLU A 124 -1.93 5.23 5.77
C GLU A 124 -1.42 3.84 6.21
N ASN A 125 -1.91 2.77 5.59
CA ASN A 125 -1.32 1.44 5.72
C ASN A 125 -0.19 1.27 4.70
N PHE A 126 1.06 1.11 5.16
CA PHE A 126 2.22 1.04 4.27
C PHE A 126 2.59 -0.38 3.86
N ALA A 127 1.79 -1.40 4.22
CA ALA A 127 2.13 -2.79 3.90
C ALA A 127 2.40 -3.01 2.42
N GLN A 128 1.56 -2.44 1.54
CA GLN A 128 1.77 -2.56 0.10
C GLN A 128 3.11 -1.94 -0.33
N LYS A 129 3.42 -0.72 0.10
CA LYS A 129 4.69 -0.05 -0.20
C LYS A 129 5.88 -0.86 0.31
N ILE A 130 5.80 -1.41 1.52
CA ILE A 130 6.86 -2.23 2.10
C ILE A 130 7.06 -3.51 1.28
N VAL A 131 6.00 -4.29 1.04
CA VAL A 131 6.11 -5.57 0.34
C VAL A 131 6.58 -5.40 -1.10
N ILE A 132 6.00 -4.44 -1.84
CA ILE A 132 6.26 -4.28 -3.28
C ILE A 132 7.54 -3.48 -3.55
N LYS A 133 7.75 -2.35 -2.85
CA LYS A 133 8.87 -1.42 -3.16
C LYS A 133 10.12 -1.68 -2.33
N VAL A 134 9.97 -2.00 -1.05
CA VAL A 134 11.11 -2.14 -0.12
C VAL A 134 11.65 -3.57 -0.14
N LEU A 135 10.76 -4.54 0.05
CA LEU A 135 11.10 -5.96 0.08
C LEU A 135 11.19 -6.54 -1.33
N GLY A 136 10.43 -6.02 -2.29
CA GLY A 136 10.44 -6.53 -3.66
C GLY A 136 9.81 -7.92 -3.79
N TRP A 137 8.90 -8.28 -2.88
CA TRP A 137 8.19 -9.57 -2.85
C TRP A 137 7.07 -9.62 -3.88
N ASN A 138 7.38 -9.25 -5.12
CA ASN A 138 6.48 -9.36 -6.27
C ASN A 138 6.46 -10.77 -6.84
N GLU A 139 7.49 -11.55 -6.51
CA GLU A 139 7.67 -12.94 -6.92
C GLU A 139 7.91 -13.79 -5.67
N TYR A 140 7.33 -15.00 -5.65
CA TYR A 140 7.44 -15.91 -4.51
C TYR A 140 8.90 -16.26 -4.18
N GLN A 141 9.76 -16.37 -5.20
CA GLN A 141 11.16 -16.72 -5.06
C GLN A 141 11.94 -15.68 -4.23
N VAL A 142 11.63 -14.39 -4.39
CA VAL A 142 12.29 -13.32 -3.62
C VAL A 142 11.85 -13.40 -2.15
N TYR A 143 10.55 -13.61 -1.93
CA TYR A 143 10.01 -13.86 -0.60
C TYR A 143 10.66 -15.07 0.06
N GLU A 144 10.72 -16.19 -0.66
CA GLU A 144 11.29 -17.45 -0.18
C GLU A 144 12.76 -17.29 0.20
N GLN A 145 13.57 -16.66 -0.63
CA GLN A 145 14.99 -16.39 -0.34
C GLN A 145 15.16 -15.55 0.92
N ASP A 146 14.38 -14.47 1.05
CA ASP A 146 14.39 -13.63 2.24
C ASP A 146 14.01 -14.45 3.48
N MET A 147 12.96 -15.27 3.40
CA MET A 147 12.53 -16.09 4.53
C MET A 147 13.51 -17.21 4.88
N ILE A 148 14.14 -17.89 3.91
CA ILE A 148 15.21 -18.87 4.16
C ILE A 148 16.39 -18.20 4.85
N SER A 149 16.80 -17.00 4.39
CA SER A 149 17.91 -16.26 5.01
C SER A 149 17.66 -15.93 6.49
N LEU A 150 16.38 -15.83 6.87
CA LEU A 150 15.99 -15.56 8.24
C LEU A 150 15.77 -16.83 9.05
N LEU A 151 15.13 -17.85 8.48
CA LEU A 151 14.58 -18.99 9.22
C LEU A 151 15.47 -20.25 9.22
N GLY A 152 16.38 -20.39 8.25
CA GLY A 152 17.22 -21.58 8.08
C GLY A 152 16.61 -22.57 7.10
#